data_AF-A0A7R9ZL35-F1
#
_entry.id   AF-A0A7R9ZL35-F1
#
_cell.length_a   1.000
_cell.length_b   1.000
_cell.length_c   1.000
_cell.angle_alpha   90.00
_cell.angle_beta   90.00
_cell.angle_gamma   90.00
#
_symmetry.space_group_name_H-M   'P 1'
#
loop_
_entity.id
_entity.type
_entity.pdbx_description
1 polymer ?
#
loop_
_entity_poly.entity_id
_entity_poly.type
_entity_poly.pdbx_seq_one_letter_code
_entity_poly.pdbx_strand_id
1 'polypeptide(L)'
;FAAMEGMFDRTLTVNGFSKAYAMTGYRLGYVAAPRRLAKAITTIQSQLTSCAGSISQAAGVAALTAVSDEELDANVEIMRTKRDYVLGELAKIPNVSIEMPPNGAFYALPDVSAYFGGDDATLCLELLKAKKLAIVPGSSFGRPGSVRLSYATSMEELETAMTKLREFLMEQ
;
A
#
# COMPACT_ATOMS: atom_id res chain seq x y z
N PHE A 1 12.69 0.87 17.66
CA PHE A 1 13.73 1.01 16.61
C PHE A 1 14.73 -0.13 16.77
N ALA A 2 15.07 -0.85 15.69
CA ALA A 2 16.06 -1.94 15.67
C ALA A 2 16.01 -2.86 16.91
N ALA A 3 14.81 -3.36 17.23
CA ALA A 3 14.49 -3.98 18.52
C ALA A 3 15.06 -5.41 18.69
N MET A 4 15.60 -6.00 17.63
CA MET A 4 16.21 -7.33 17.67
C MET A 4 17.65 -7.26 18.18
N GLU A 5 18.05 -8.24 18.97
CA GLU A 5 19.40 -8.33 19.54
C GLU A 5 20.48 -8.23 18.44
N GLY A 6 21.49 -7.39 18.67
CA GLY A 6 22.60 -7.16 17.74
C GLY A 6 22.25 -6.39 16.45
N MET A 7 21.00 -5.97 16.24
CA MET A 7 20.57 -5.34 14.98
C MET A 7 20.66 -3.80 14.96
N PHE A 8 20.90 -3.16 16.10
CA PHE A 8 20.95 -1.69 16.20
C PHE A 8 21.94 -1.06 15.22
N ASP A 9 23.19 -1.56 15.17
CA ASP A 9 24.24 -1.02 14.30
C ASP A 9 24.14 -1.45 12.83
N ARG A 10 23.12 -2.26 12.49
CA ARG A 10 22.95 -2.88 11.18
C ARG A 10 21.61 -2.55 10.52
N THR A 11 20.75 -1.78 11.21
CA THR A 11 19.40 -1.46 10.74
C THR A 11 19.30 0.00 10.32
N LEU A 12 18.77 0.25 9.12
CA LEU A 12 18.24 1.56 8.74
C LEU A 12 16.71 1.45 8.76
N THR A 13 16.06 2.22 9.63
CA THR A 13 14.60 2.30 9.68
C THR A 13 14.15 3.48 8.82
N VAL A 14 13.51 3.17 7.71
CA VAL A 14 12.87 4.16 6.83
C VAL A 14 11.39 4.19 7.15
N ASN A 15 10.84 5.37 7.41
CA ASN A 15 9.42 5.56 7.67
C ASN A 15 8.99 6.96 7.24
N GLY A 16 7.71 7.30 7.38
CA GLY A 16 7.21 8.60 6.99
C GLY A 16 5.72 8.79 7.23
N PHE A 17 5.19 9.86 6.66
CA PHE A 17 3.89 10.39 7.05
C PHE A 17 2.77 10.09 6.05
N SER A 18 3.13 9.61 4.85
CA SER A 18 2.19 9.47 3.75
C SER A 18 1.05 8.47 3.99
N LYS A 19 1.22 7.52 4.91
CA LYS A 19 0.28 6.41 5.12
C LYS A 19 -0.52 6.59 6.41
N ALA A 20 0.14 6.56 7.56
CA ALA A 20 -0.51 6.69 8.86
C ALA A 20 -1.30 8.00 9.01
N TYR A 21 -0.80 9.10 8.44
CA TYR A 21 -1.39 10.44 8.58
C TYR A 21 -2.05 10.95 7.28
N ALA A 22 -2.25 10.08 6.28
CA ALA A 22 -2.81 10.46 4.97
C ALA A 22 -2.06 11.62 4.24
N MET A 23 -0.78 11.84 4.54
CA MET A 23 0.01 12.97 4.01
C MET A 23 0.76 12.64 2.71
N THR A 24 0.13 11.97 1.74
CA THR A 24 0.80 11.53 0.50
C THR A 24 1.41 12.69 -0.30
N GLY A 25 0.67 13.81 -0.38
CA GLY A 25 1.08 15.03 -1.08
C GLY A 25 2.15 15.88 -0.38
N TYR A 26 2.40 15.67 0.92
CA TYR A 26 3.36 16.48 1.69
C TYR A 26 4.82 16.07 1.49
N ARG A 27 5.07 14.88 0.92
CA ARG A 27 6.41 14.40 0.56
C ARG A 27 7.38 14.39 1.76
N LEU A 28 6.91 13.94 2.93
CA LEU A 28 7.73 13.86 4.14
C LEU A 28 7.96 12.40 4.58
N GLY A 29 9.24 12.09 4.79
CA GLY A 29 9.71 10.84 5.36
C GLY A 29 11.02 11.06 6.10
N TYR A 30 11.50 10.03 6.80
CA TYR A 30 12.73 10.07 7.56
C TYR A 30 13.45 8.72 7.53
N VAL A 31 14.75 8.77 7.85
CA VAL A 31 15.56 7.58 8.12
C VAL A 31 16.18 7.72 9.50
N ALA A 32 16.01 6.69 10.33
CA ALA A 32 16.78 6.50 11.55
C ALA A 32 17.85 5.42 11.28
N ALA A 33 19.12 5.73 11.54
CA ALA A 33 20.24 4.86 11.20
C ALA A 33 21.42 5.07 12.15
N PRO A 34 22.37 4.11 12.23
CA PRO A 34 23.64 4.28 12.93
C PRO A 34 24.35 5.56 12.49
N ARG A 35 24.95 6.27 13.44
CA ARG A 35 25.50 7.63 13.24
C ARG A 35 26.39 7.75 12.01
N ARG A 36 27.24 6.76 11.74
CA ARG A 36 28.14 6.75 10.56
C ARG A 36 27.35 6.77 9.23
N LEU A 37 26.24 6.03 9.17
CA LEU A 37 25.38 5.93 7.99
C LEU A 37 24.50 7.16 7.85
N ALA A 38 23.92 7.64 8.96
CA ALA A 38 23.11 8.86 8.98
C ALA A 38 23.90 10.06 8.44
N LYS A 39 25.17 10.23 8.86
CA LYS A 39 26.05 11.28 8.32
C LYS A 39 26.26 11.17 6.81
N ALA A 40 26.56 9.97 6.31
CA ALA A 40 26.76 9.74 4.88
C ALA A 40 25.50 10.05 4.07
N ILE A 41 24.31 9.64 4.57
CA ILE A 41 23.02 9.94 3.94
C ILE A 41 22.77 11.45 3.91
N THR A 42 23.01 12.16 5.01
CA THR A 42 22.87 13.62 5.07
C THR A 42 23.80 14.33 4.08
N THR A 43 25.05 13.87 3.94
CA THR A 43 26.00 14.40 2.95
C THR A 43 25.45 14.24 1.53
N ILE A 44 24.99 13.03 1.16
CA ILE A 44 24.40 12.79 -0.16
C ILE A 44 23.16 13.66 -0.38
N GLN A 45 22.24 13.72 0.59
CA GLN A 45 21.01 14.51 0.47
C GLN A 45 21.29 16.00 0.25
N SER A 46 22.33 16.55 0.91
CA SER A 46 22.74 17.95 0.75
C SER A 46 23.16 18.29 -0.68
N GLN A 47 23.64 17.32 -1.46
CA GLN A 47 24.10 17.50 -2.84
C GLN A 47 23.03 17.16 -3.88
N LEU A 48 21.90 16.54 -3.48
CA LEU A 48 20.83 16.14 -4.40
C LEU A 48 19.60 17.04 -4.31
N THR A 49 19.09 17.29 -3.10
CA THR A 49 17.77 17.92 -2.91
C THR A 49 17.71 18.93 -1.76
N SER A 50 18.80 19.10 -1.01
CA SER A 50 18.83 19.90 0.23
C SER A 50 18.02 19.29 1.38
N CYS A 51 16.83 19.84 1.69
CA CYS A 51 15.97 19.39 2.80
C CYS A 51 14.52 19.25 2.34
N ALA A 52 13.70 18.57 3.15
CA ALA A 52 12.26 18.50 2.92
C ALA A 52 11.62 19.90 3.06
N GLY A 53 10.49 20.14 2.38
CA GLY A 53 9.79 21.43 2.46
C GLY A 53 9.45 21.83 3.90
N SER A 54 9.68 23.09 4.25
CA SER A 54 9.46 23.61 5.61
C SER A 54 8.00 23.44 6.08
N ILE A 55 7.04 23.67 5.18
CA ILE A 55 5.60 23.44 5.42
C ILE A 55 5.36 21.96 5.75
N SER A 56 5.96 21.05 4.98
CA SER A 56 5.83 19.61 5.23
C SER A 56 6.40 19.23 6.58
N GLN A 57 7.58 19.75 6.95
CA GLN A 57 8.19 19.52 8.26
C GLN A 57 7.28 20.01 9.40
N ALA A 58 6.71 21.21 9.29
CA ALA A 58 5.78 21.74 10.29
C ALA A 58 4.51 20.88 10.41
N ALA A 59 3.94 20.43 9.29
CA ALA A 59 2.81 19.50 9.28
C ALA A 59 3.18 18.14 9.89
N GLY A 60 4.42 17.66 9.67
CA GLY A 60 4.94 16.45 10.29
C GLY A 60 5.05 16.55 11.80
N VAL A 61 5.46 17.71 12.34
CA VAL A 61 5.43 17.96 13.79
C VAL A 61 4.01 17.87 14.31
N ALA A 62 3.06 18.56 13.69
CA ALA A 62 1.64 18.50 14.08
C ALA A 62 1.09 17.06 14.03
N ALA A 63 1.45 16.29 12.99
CA ALA A 63 1.07 14.88 12.88
C ALA A 63 1.58 14.03 14.06
N LEU A 64 2.79 14.28 14.57
CA LEU A 64 3.34 13.53 15.70
C LEU A 64 2.82 13.99 17.06
N THR A 65 2.41 15.25 17.20
CA THR A 65 2.11 15.84 18.51
C THR A 65 0.63 16.13 18.76
N ALA A 66 -0.18 16.23 17.70
CA ALA A 66 -1.58 16.61 17.79
C ALA A 66 -2.56 15.49 17.42
N VAL A 67 -2.13 14.52 16.61
CA VAL A 67 -2.96 13.34 16.28
C VAL A 67 -2.79 12.30 17.38
N SER A 68 -3.89 11.86 17.98
CA SER A 68 -3.86 10.90 19.07
C SER A 68 -3.74 9.45 18.57
N ASP A 69 -3.30 8.55 19.45
CA ASP A 69 -3.26 7.12 19.15
C ASP A 69 -4.66 6.57 18.88
N GLU A 70 -5.70 7.09 19.58
CA GLU A 70 -7.09 6.70 19.35
C GLU A 70 -7.58 7.07 17.93
N GLU A 71 -7.18 8.22 17.39
CA GLU A 71 -7.50 8.59 16.01
C GLU A 71 -6.81 7.66 15.00
N LEU A 72 -5.57 7.25 15.28
CA LEU A 72 -4.85 6.30 14.43
C LEU A 72 -5.47 4.90 14.50
N ASP A 73 -5.85 4.45 15.69
CA ASP A 73 -6.53 3.16 15.89
C ASP A 73 -7.89 3.12 15.20
N ALA A 74 -8.66 4.21 15.24
CA ALA A 74 -9.90 4.34 14.50
C ALA A 74 -9.67 4.21 12.98
N ASN A 75 -8.61 4.82 12.45
CA ASN A 75 -8.23 4.67 11.05
C ASN A 75 -7.83 3.23 10.69
N VAL A 76 -7.13 2.53 11.60
CA VAL A 76 -6.80 1.10 11.42
C VAL A 76 -8.05 0.24 11.35
N GLU A 77 -9.05 0.49 12.21
CA GLU A 77 -10.32 -0.24 12.21
C GLU A 77 -11.11 -0.02 10.91
N ILE A 78 -11.15 1.21 10.41
CA ILE A 78 -11.75 1.52 9.11
C ILE A 78 -11.07 0.71 8.00
N MET A 79 -9.74 0.65 7.99
CA MET A 79 -8.99 -0.12 6.99
C MET A 79 -9.19 -1.63 7.14
N ARG A 80 -9.34 -2.14 8.37
CA ARG A 80 -9.67 -3.54 8.66
C ARG A 80 -11.04 -3.91 8.10
N THR A 81 -12.06 -3.08 8.35
CA THR A 81 -13.41 -3.27 7.79
C THR A 81 -13.39 -3.34 6.26
N LYS A 82 -12.68 -2.40 5.61
CA LYS A 82 -12.52 -2.38 4.14
C LYS A 82 -11.79 -3.62 3.62
N ARG A 83 -10.74 -4.05 4.31
CA ARG A 83 -10.00 -5.27 4.00
C ARG A 83 -10.95 -6.47 4.03
N ASP A 84 -11.68 -6.66 5.12
CA ASP A 84 -12.52 -7.83 5.33
C ASP A 84 -13.64 -7.90 4.28
N TYR A 85 -14.21 -6.75 3.92
CA TYR A 85 -15.14 -6.64 2.79
C TYR A 85 -14.51 -7.10 1.47
N VAL A 86 -13.35 -6.55 1.08
CA VAL A 86 -12.69 -6.90 -0.18
C VAL A 86 -12.30 -8.38 -0.23
N LEU A 87 -11.77 -8.93 0.87
CA LEU A 87 -11.46 -10.36 0.94
C LEU A 87 -12.71 -11.24 0.82
N GLY A 88 -13.81 -10.83 1.46
CA GLY A 88 -15.09 -11.52 1.35
C GLY A 88 -15.67 -11.50 -0.06
N GLU A 89 -15.53 -10.40 -0.79
CA GLU A 89 -15.96 -10.30 -2.20
C GLU A 89 -15.07 -11.12 -3.14
N LEU A 90 -13.74 -11.09 -2.94
CA LEU A 90 -12.80 -11.87 -3.75
C LEU A 90 -13.04 -13.38 -3.58
N ALA A 91 -13.36 -13.84 -2.37
CA ALA A 91 -13.66 -15.25 -2.09
C ALA A 91 -14.90 -15.78 -2.83
N LYS A 92 -15.77 -14.89 -3.34
CA LYS A 92 -16.96 -15.26 -4.13
C LYS A 92 -16.65 -15.46 -5.61
N ILE A 93 -15.46 -15.09 -6.07
CA ILE A 93 -15.06 -15.21 -7.47
C ILE A 93 -14.37 -16.57 -7.67
N PRO A 94 -14.87 -17.45 -8.56
CA PRO A 94 -14.23 -18.74 -8.84
C PRO A 94 -12.77 -18.58 -9.21
N ASN A 95 -11.92 -19.53 -8.84
CA ASN A 95 -10.50 -19.53 -9.20
C ASN A 95 -9.68 -18.28 -8.83
N VAL A 96 -10.23 -17.38 -8.01
CA VAL A 96 -9.49 -16.31 -7.34
C VAL A 96 -9.14 -16.78 -5.94
N SER A 97 -7.86 -16.70 -5.59
CA SER A 97 -7.40 -17.15 -4.28
C SER A 97 -6.39 -16.19 -3.67
N ILE A 98 -6.34 -16.14 -2.35
CA ILE A 98 -5.35 -15.37 -1.59
C ILE A 98 -4.67 -16.35 -0.66
N GLU A 99 -3.40 -16.65 -0.94
CA GLU A 99 -2.62 -17.61 -0.17
C GLU A 99 -2.44 -17.16 1.29
N MET A 100 -2.17 -15.87 1.50
CA MET A 100 -2.09 -15.27 2.82
C MET A 100 -2.90 -13.98 2.90
N PRO A 101 -3.98 -13.93 3.70
CA PRO A 101 -4.71 -12.70 3.97
C PRO A 101 -3.79 -11.60 4.52
N PRO A 102 -3.92 -10.34 4.04
CA PRO A 102 -3.06 -9.26 4.49
C PRO A 102 -3.31 -8.90 5.96
N ASN A 103 -2.24 -8.90 6.76
CA ASN A 103 -2.26 -8.51 8.17
C ASN A 103 -1.91 -7.04 8.42
N GLY A 104 -1.67 -6.26 7.36
CA GLY A 104 -1.32 -4.84 7.44
C GLY A 104 -1.25 -4.20 6.06
N ALA A 105 -0.84 -2.92 6.03
CA ALA A 105 -0.99 -2.05 4.87
C ALA A 105 -2.45 -1.97 4.39
N PHE A 106 -2.65 -1.58 3.13
CA PHE A 106 -3.99 -1.45 2.53
C PHE A 106 -4.10 -2.07 1.14
N TYR A 107 -3.41 -3.20 0.93
CA TYR A 107 -3.38 -3.90 -0.34
C TYR A 107 -3.77 -5.37 -0.21
N ALA A 108 -4.48 -5.89 -1.20
CA ALA A 108 -4.69 -7.33 -1.40
C ALA A 108 -3.95 -7.76 -2.67
N LEU A 109 -3.44 -8.99 -2.68
CA LEU A 109 -2.69 -9.56 -3.80
C LEU A 109 -3.24 -10.96 -4.19
N PRO A 110 -4.50 -11.06 -4.64
CA PRO A 110 -5.07 -12.32 -5.11
C PRO A 110 -4.34 -12.87 -6.32
N ASP A 111 -4.20 -14.19 -6.33
CA ASP A 111 -3.92 -14.98 -7.52
C ASP A 111 -5.18 -15.01 -8.40
N VAL A 112 -4.97 -14.69 -9.68
CA VAL A 112 -5.99 -14.70 -10.74
C VAL A 112 -5.47 -15.47 -11.95
N SER A 113 -4.49 -16.37 -11.74
CA SER A 113 -3.73 -17.01 -12.82
C SER A 113 -4.57 -17.95 -13.69
N ALA A 114 -5.73 -18.38 -13.18
CA ALA A 114 -6.72 -19.14 -13.94
C ALA A 114 -7.37 -18.33 -15.07
N TYR A 115 -7.28 -17.00 -15.02
CA TYR A 115 -7.83 -16.08 -16.02
C TYR A 115 -6.73 -15.60 -16.97
N PHE A 116 -7.11 -15.32 -18.23
CA PHE A 116 -6.18 -14.82 -19.26
C PHE A 116 -4.91 -15.67 -19.44
N GLY A 117 -4.97 -16.98 -19.14
CA GLY A 117 -3.80 -17.87 -19.17
C GLY A 117 -2.66 -17.43 -18.24
N GLY A 118 -2.95 -16.66 -17.19
CA GLY A 118 -1.96 -16.13 -16.26
C GLY A 118 -1.30 -14.82 -16.68
N ASP A 119 -1.70 -14.22 -17.81
CA ASP A 119 -1.22 -12.91 -18.24
C ASP A 119 -1.92 -11.77 -17.47
N ASP A 120 -1.36 -11.44 -16.31
CA ASP A 120 -1.88 -10.41 -15.42
C ASP A 120 -1.85 -8.99 -16.03
N ALA A 121 -0.91 -8.71 -16.93
CA ALA A 121 -0.78 -7.41 -17.58
C ALA A 121 -1.91 -7.19 -18.58
N THR A 122 -2.20 -8.20 -19.40
CA THR A 122 -3.33 -8.17 -20.33
C THR A 122 -4.66 -8.10 -19.57
N LEU A 123 -4.83 -8.89 -18.51
CA LEU A 123 -6.02 -8.83 -17.66
C LEU A 123 -6.26 -7.41 -17.11
N CYS A 124 -5.24 -6.79 -16.50
CA CYS A 124 -5.32 -5.43 -15.97
C CYS A 124 -5.70 -4.41 -17.04
N LEU A 125 -5.14 -4.53 -18.25
CA LEU A 125 -5.40 -3.62 -19.35
C LEU A 125 -6.83 -3.77 -19.91
N GLU A 126 -7.29 -4.99 -20.12
CA GLU A 126 -8.64 -5.26 -20.63
C GLU A 126 -9.72 -4.90 -19.60
N LEU A 127 -9.49 -5.17 -18.32
CA LEU A 127 -10.37 -4.73 -17.24
C LEU A 127 -10.50 -3.20 -17.19
N LEU A 128 -9.38 -2.48 -17.36
CA LEU A 128 -9.38 -1.02 -17.43
C LEU A 128 -10.18 -0.50 -18.64
N LYS A 129 -10.00 -1.11 -19.82
CA LYS A 129 -10.72 -0.71 -21.03
C LYS A 129 -12.23 -0.96 -20.89
N ALA A 130 -12.61 -2.15 -20.45
CA ALA A 130 -13.99 -2.64 -20.42
C ALA A 130 -14.80 -2.03 -19.27
N LYS A 131 -14.29 -2.08 -18.04
CA LYS A 131 -15.05 -1.70 -16.83
C LYS A 131 -14.58 -0.38 -16.20
N LYS A 132 -13.53 0.26 -16.75
CA LYS A 132 -12.88 1.46 -16.18
C LYS A 132 -12.37 1.22 -14.76
N LEU A 133 -11.91 -0.01 -14.48
CA LEU A 133 -11.34 -0.38 -13.18
C LEU A 133 -9.83 -0.53 -13.31
N ALA A 134 -9.09 0.33 -12.62
CA ALA A 134 -7.63 0.31 -12.60
C ALA A 134 -7.10 -0.52 -11.43
N ILE A 135 -6.34 -1.57 -11.74
CA ILE A 135 -5.59 -2.39 -10.78
C ILE A 135 -4.18 -2.63 -11.33
N VAL A 136 -3.24 -3.05 -10.49
CA VAL A 136 -1.83 -3.18 -10.88
C VAL A 136 -1.46 -4.65 -11.07
N PRO A 137 -0.79 -5.04 -12.17
CA PRO A 137 -0.39 -6.42 -12.38
C PRO A 137 0.65 -6.87 -11.35
N GLY A 138 0.52 -8.11 -10.90
CA GLY A 138 1.39 -8.75 -9.91
C GLY A 138 2.83 -8.96 -10.41
N SER A 139 3.00 -9.13 -11.72
CA SER A 139 4.29 -9.19 -12.40
C SER A 139 5.18 -7.97 -12.12
N SER A 140 4.60 -6.78 -11.89
CA SER A 140 5.34 -5.58 -11.45
C SER A 140 5.95 -5.70 -10.04
N PHE A 141 5.51 -6.69 -9.27
CA PHE A 141 5.98 -7.02 -7.92
C PHE A 141 6.68 -8.38 -7.85
N GLY A 142 7.00 -8.99 -9.00
CA GLY A 142 7.62 -10.31 -9.05
C GLY A 142 6.68 -11.47 -8.70
N ARG A 143 5.35 -11.27 -8.79
CA ARG A 143 4.34 -12.33 -8.61
C ARG A 143 3.41 -12.40 -9.84
N PRO A 144 3.88 -12.93 -10.99
CA PRO A 144 3.06 -13.08 -12.20
C PRO A 144 1.79 -13.88 -11.93
N GLY A 145 0.71 -13.54 -12.62
CA GLY A 145 -0.59 -14.20 -12.46
C GLY A 145 -1.40 -13.72 -11.24
N SER A 146 -0.89 -12.71 -10.51
CA SER A 146 -1.63 -12.04 -9.43
C SER A 146 -1.95 -10.61 -9.81
N VAL A 147 -2.85 -9.96 -9.06
CA VAL A 147 -3.14 -8.53 -9.23
C VAL A 147 -3.14 -7.84 -7.87
N ARG A 148 -2.65 -6.59 -7.80
CA ARG A 148 -2.63 -5.79 -6.58
C ARG A 148 -3.80 -4.82 -6.55
N LEU A 149 -4.69 -5.01 -5.57
CA LEU A 149 -5.81 -4.12 -5.29
C LEU A 149 -5.47 -3.22 -4.09
N SER A 150 -5.80 -1.94 -4.19
CA SER A 150 -5.73 -0.98 -3.08
C SER A 150 -7.13 -0.78 -2.52
N TYR A 151 -7.31 -0.99 -1.22
CA TYR A 151 -8.59 -0.73 -0.55
C TYR A 151 -8.63 0.58 0.25
N ALA A 152 -7.63 1.45 0.06
CA ALA A 152 -7.62 2.81 0.61
C ALA A 152 -8.47 3.79 -0.23
N THR A 153 -9.78 3.53 -0.33
CA THR A 153 -10.79 4.40 -0.97
C THR A 153 -12.12 4.33 -0.17
N SER A 154 -13.20 4.94 -0.65
CA SER A 154 -14.53 4.85 -0.03
C SER A 154 -15.14 3.44 -0.17
N MET A 155 -16.07 3.08 0.71
CA MET A 155 -16.79 1.80 0.59
C MET A 155 -17.61 1.72 -0.71
N GLU A 156 -18.24 2.82 -1.13
CA GLU A 156 -19.01 2.91 -2.38
C GLU A 156 -18.15 2.57 -3.62
N GLU A 157 -16.93 3.10 -3.67
CA GLU A 157 -15.97 2.77 -4.73
C GLU A 157 -15.53 1.31 -4.66
N LEU A 158 -15.36 0.75 -3.46
CA LEU A 158 -15.04 -0.68 -3.30
C LEU A 158 -16.17 -1.59 -3.75
N GLU A 159 -17.42 -1.29 -3.40
CA GLU A 159 -18.59 -2.05 -3.83
C GLU A 159 -18.74 -2.04 -5.35
N THR A 160 -18.56 -0.87 -5.96
CA THR A 160 -18.57 -0.70 -7.41
C THR A 160 -17.41 -1.45 -8.06
N ALA A 161 -16.20 -1.33 -7.53
CA ALA A 161 -15.01 -2.00 -8.05
C ALA A 161 -15.13 -3.53 -7.97
N MET A 162 -15.58 -4.07 -6.83
CA MET A 162 -15.72 -5.51 -6.65
C MET A 162 -16.80 -6.12 -7.55
N THR A 163 -17.89 -5.38 -7.76
CA THR A 163 -18.93 -5.78 -8.72
C THR A 163 -18.38 -5.84 -10.14
N LYS A 164 -17.69 -4.78 -10.60
CA LYS A 164 -17.06 -4.72 -11.91
C LYS A 164 -16.03 -5.82 -12.14
N LEU A 165 -15.20 -6.10 -11.13
CA LEU A 165 -14.18 -7.15 -11.19
C LEU A 165 -14.83 -8.53 -11.32
N ARG A 166 -15.82 -8.82 -10.47
CA ARG A 166 -16.54 -10.10 -10.48
C ARG A 166 -17.21 -10.34 -11.83
N GLU A 167 -17.95 -9.37 -12.35
CA GLU A 167 -18.59 -9.47 -13.67
C GLU A 167 -17.57 -9.73 -14.77
N PHE A 168 -16.49 -8.94 -14.81
CA PHE A 168 -15.47 -9.07 -15.85
C PHE A 168 -14.81 -10.45 -15.85
N LEU A 169 -14.47 -10.98 -14.68
CA LEU A 169 -13.83 -12.30 -14.57
C LEU A 169 -14.81 -13.45 -14.83
N MET A 170 -16.09 -13.30 -14.51
CA MET A 170 -17.11 -14.33 -14.79
C MET A 170 -17.55 -14.37 -16.26
N GLU A 171 -17.24 -13.33 -17.03
CA GLU A 171 -17.47 -13.28 -18.49
C GLU A 171 -16.38 -14.00 -19.30
N GLN A 172 -15.28 -14.44 -18.67
CA GLN A 172 -14.15 -15.14 -19.30
C GLN A 172 -14.23 -16.66 -19.12
#